data_AF-A0A948XI18-F1
#
_entry.id   AF-A0A948XI18-F1
#
_cell.length_a   1.000
_cell.length_b   1.000
_cell.length_c   1.000
_cell.angle_alpha   90.00
_cell.angle_beta   90.00
_cell.angle_gamma   90.00
#
_symmetry.space_group_name_H-M   'P 1'
#
loop_
_entity.id
_entity.type
_entity.pdbx_description
1 polymer ?
#
loop_
_entity_poly.entity_id
_entity_poly.type
_entity_poly.pdbx_seq_one_letter_code
_entity_poly.pdbx_strand_id
1 'polypeptide(L)'
;MRLFNGYIKQIKKKIYTFLGFNLLKQEAMLRLALKEEGLDYKDFDIEIDHINGINYINGIELPIIYPKSFFNKAKKMHTVKKILTYYFNGNMSDGGGRKEMLLKFSTPNSKLIESDYGRSKFTKNKFNNVYYSELATAKFGLCPHQKDFKGNQETMWTYRFIECCMVLTIPVVFKETPLGSKFTNGFYYIDDDEALENKNLYDTEKALKNFELSLEKFTLSHNLIQKLKQDLK
;
A
#
# COMPACT_ATOMS: atom_id res chain seq x y z
N MET A 1 26.86 -30.45 -16.82
CA MET A 1 26.19 -30.24 -15.51
C MET A 1 25.61 -28.84 -15.29
N ARG A 2 26.19 -27.74 -15.83
CA ARG A 2 25.63 -26.37 -15.70
C ARG A 2 24.34 -26.10 -16.50
N LEU A 3 24.16 -26.71 -17.68
CA LEU A 3 22.98 -26.52 -18.53
C LEU A 3 21.68 -27.10 -17.93
N PHE A 4 21.78 -28.23 -17.22
CA PHE A 4 20.65 -28.91 -16.59
C PHE A 4 20.05 -28.11 -15.41
N ASN A 5 20.91 -27.40 -14.67
CA ASN A 5 20.49 -26.53 -13.57
C ASN A 5 19.73 -25.27 -14.05
N GLY A 6 20.06 -24.74 -15.23
CA GLY A 6 19.34 -23.61 -15.83
C GLY A 6 17.90 -23.97 -16.24
N TYR A 7 17.73 -25.17 -16.80
CA TYR A 7 16.44 -25.68 -17.25
C TYR A 7 15.48 -25.98 -16.09
N ILE A 8 15.98 -26.61 -15.02
CA ILE A 8 15.21 -26.85 -13.79
C ILE A 8 14.77 -25.53 -13.14
N LYS A 9 15.61 -24.48 -13.20
CA LYS A 9 15.28 -23.15 -12.66
C LYS A 9 14.16 -22.46 -13.45
N GLN A 10 14.14 -22.61 -14.78
CA GLN A 10 13.05 -22.09 -15.63
C GLN A 10 11.74 -22.84 -15.41
N ILE A 11 11.76 -24.18 -15.31
CA ILE A 11 10.57 -24.99 -15.02
C ILE A 11 10.02 -24.62 -13.64
N LYS A 12 10.88 -24.54 -12.62
CA LYS A 12 10.47 -24.06 -11.28
C LYS A 12 9.87 -22.66 -11.35
N LYS A 13 10.49 -21.71 -12.07
CA LYS A 13 9.94 -20.35 -12.22
C LYS A 13 8.55 -20.36 -12.88
N LYS A 14 8.34 -21.17 -13.92
CA LYS A 14 7.02 -21.34 -14.57
C LYS A 14 6.00 -21.97 -13.62
N ILE A 15 6.37 -23.03 -12.89
CA ILE A 15 5.51 -23.68 -11.89
C ILE A 15 5.19 -22.71 -10.72
N TYR A 16 6.17 -21.96 -10.22
CA TYR A 16 5.96 -20.96 -9.15
C TYR A 16 5.07 -19.80 -9.61
N THR A 17 5.17 -19.40 -10.88
CA THR A 17 4.31 -18.36 -11.47
C THR A 17 2.89 -18.91 -11.66
N PHE A 18 2.76 -20.14 -12.18
CA PHE A 18 1.49 -20.85 -12.32
C PHE A 18 0.79 -21.09 -10.97
N LEU A 19 1.55 -21.42 -9.93
CA LEU A 19 1.06 -21.60 -8.55
C LEU A 19 0.93 -20.28 -7.76
N GLY A 20 1.13 -19.11 -8.39
CA GLY A 20 0.91 -17.80 -7.77
C GLY A 20 1.95 -17.35 -6.73
N PHE A 21 3.09 -18.04 -6.61
CA PHE A 21 4.13 -17.70 -5.63
C PHE A 21 4.92 -16.42 -5.96
N ASN A 22 4.83 -15.91 -7.19
CA ASN A 22 5.42 -14.64 -7.62
C ASN A 22 4.41 -13.49 -7.71
N LEU A 23 3.16 -13.71 -7.31
CA LEU A 23 2.08 -12.71 -7.39
C LEU A 23 2.47 -11.45 -6.62
N LEU A 24 2.42 -10.26 -7.22
CA LEU A 24 2.68 -9.01 -6.50
C LEU A 24 1.54 -8.73 -5.51
N LYS A 25 1.80 -7.99 -4.43
CA LYS A 25 0.74 -7.56 -3.50
C LYS A 25 -0.33 -6.75 -4.26
N GLN A 26 0.10 -5.92 -5.20
CA GLN A 26 -0.75 -5.09 -6.05
C GLN A 26 -1.78 -5.93 -6.81
N GLU A 27 -1.28 -6.95 -7.50
CA GLU A 27 -2.10 -7.88 -8.27
C GLU A 27 -3.01 -8.72 -7.36
N ALA A 28 -2.48 -9.20 -6.23
CA ALA A 28 -3.25 -10.00 -5.27
C ALA A 28 -4.47 -9.22 -4.73
N MET A 29 -4.29 -7.92 -4.48
CA MET A 29 -5.34 -7.03 -3.99
C MET A 29 -6.36 -6.71 -5.08
N LEU A 30 -5.91 -6.46 -6.32
CA LEU A 30 -6.80 -6.25 -7.46
C LEU A 30 -7.69 -7.48 -7.73
N ARG A 31 -7.09 -8.68 -7.79
CA ARG A 31 -7.83 -9.93 -7.98
C ARG A 31 -8.87 -10.17 -6.87
N LEU A 32 -8.53 -9.81 -5.62
CA LEU A 32 -9.46 -9.91 -4.50
C LEU A 32 -10.61 -8.90 -4.65
N ALA A 33 -10.33 -7.66 -5.08
CA ALA A 33 -11.34 -6.64 -5.33
C ALA A 33 -12.31 -7.05 -6.46
N LEU A 34 -11.81 -7.59 -7.57
CA LEU A 34 -12.65 -8.12 -8.66
C LEU A 34 -13.59 -9.22 -8.15
N LYS A 35 -13.04 -10.16 -7.37
CA LYS A 35 -13.81 -11.26 -6.79
C LYS A 35 -14.93 -10.77 -5.86
N GLU A 36 -14.68 -9.72 -5.07
CA GLU A 36 -15.72 -9.13 -4.21
C GLU A 36 -16.91 -8.57 -5.00
N GLU A 37 -16.67 -8.14 -6.24
CA GLU A 37 -17.70 -7.59 -7.14
C GLU A 37 -18.34 -8.67 -8.05
N GLY A 38 -18.03 -9.94 -7.79
CA GLY A 38 -18.56 -11.09 -8.53
C GLY A 38 -17.93 -11.29 -9.91
N LEU A 39 -16.72 -10.78 -10.14
CA LEU A 39 -15.98 -10.92 -11.38
C LEU A 39 -14.88 -11.99 -11.23
N ASP A 40 -14.75 -12.91 -12.18
CA ASP A 40 -13.60 -13.81 -12.24
C ASP A 40 -12.45 -13.08 -12.93
N TYR A 41 -11.34 -12.88 -12.20
CA TYR A 41 -10.16 -12.19 -12.73
C TYR A 41 -9.53 -12.91 -13.93
N LYS A 42 -9.87 -14.20 -14.17
CA LYS A 42 -9.40 -14.97 -15.32
C LYS A 42 -10.05 -14.55 -16.64
N ASP A 43 -11.17 -13.84 -16.57
CA ASP A 43 -11.89 -13.35 -17.74
C ASP A 43 -11.31 -12.04 -18.29
N PHE A 44 -10.26 -11.50 -17.65
CA PHE A 44 -9.65 -10.22 -18.01
C PHE A 44 -8.17 -10.36 -18.35
N ASP A 45 -7.72 -9.49 -19.24
CA ASP A 45 -6.30 -9.22 -19.43
C ASP A 45 -5.82 -8.25 -18.35
N ILE A 46 -4.96 -8.74 -17.44
CA ILE A 46 -4.48 -7.97 -16.28
C ILE A 46 -2.97 -7.75 -16.42
N GLU A 47 -2.58 -6.47 -16.49
CA GLU A 47 -1.19 -6.05 -16.47
C GLU A 47 -0.89 -5.21 -15.22
N ILE A 48 0.32 -5.33 -14.68
CA ILE A 48 0.73 -4.68 -13.43
C ILE A 48 2.02 -3.91 -13.65
N ASP A 49 1.91 -2.58 -13.67
CA ASP A 49 3.05 -1.69 -13.57
C ASP A 49 3.30 -1.36 -12.09
N HIS A 50 4.14 -2.19 -11.47
CA HIS A 50 4.47 -2.05 -10.07
C HIS A 50 5.34 -0.83 -9.78
N ILE A 51 6.15 -0.38 -10.75
CA ILE A 51 7.06 0.75 -10.55
C ILE A 51 6.24 2.04 -10.42
N ASN A 52 5.21 2.19 -11.27
CA ASN A 52 4.35 3.37 -11.28
C ASN A 52 3.08 3.23 -10.42
N GLY A 53 2.80 2.04 -9.89
CA GLY A 53 1.61 1.81 -9.05
C GLY A 53 0.32 1.82 -9.87
N ILE A 54 0.41 1.31 -11.08
CA ILE A 54 -0.67 1.31 -12.07
C ILE A 54 -1.03 -0.14 -12.39
N ASN A 55 -2.32 -0.40 -12.54
CA ASN A 55 -2.87 -1.64 -13.04
C ASN A 55 -3.56 -1.37 -14.37
N TYR A 56 -3.61 -2.37 -15.24
CA TYR A 56 -4.45 -2.34 -16.42
C TYR A 56 -5.39 -3.54 -16.40
N ILE A 57 -6.65 -3.31 -16.75
CA ILE A 57 -7.64 -4.36 -17.03
C ILE A 57 -8.20 -4.11 -18.42
N ASN A 58 -7.94 -5.01 -19.37
CA ASN A 58 -8.32 -4.85 -20.78
C ASN A 58 -7.85 -3.48 -21.35
N GLY A 59 -6.62 -3.06 -21.00
CA GLY A 59 -6.06 -1.77 -21.40
C GLY A 59 -6.59 -0.54 -20.64
N ILE A 60 -7.56 -0.69 -19.73
CA ILE A 60 -8.06 0.39 -18.88
C ILE A 60 -7.09 0.61 -17.72
N GLU A 61 -6.48 1.80 -17.67
CA GLU A 61 -5.59 2.22 -16.59
C GLU A 61 -6.35 2.42 -15.26
N LEU A 62 -5.80 1.86 -14.18
CA LEU A 62 -6.30 1.94 -12.82
C LEU A 62 -5.16 2.23 -11.85
N PRO A 63 -5.38 2.97 -10.75
CA PRO A 63 -4.40 3.06 -9.68
C PRO A 63 -4.31 1.73 -8.91
N ILE A 64 -3.50 1.68 -7.86
CA ILE A 64 -3.50 0.57 -6.89
C ILE A 64 -4.93 0.37 -6.36
N ILE A 65 -5.47 -0.84 -6.52
CA ILE A 65 -6.80 -1.18 -6.02
C ILE A 65 -6.70 -2.04 -4.77
N TYR A 66 -7.47 -1.65 -3.75
CA TYR A 66 -7.78 -2.43 -2.57
C TYR A 66 -9.23 -2.97 -2.66
N PRO A 67 -9.50 -4.15 -2.11
CA PRO A 67 -10.87 -4.62 -1.89
C PRO A 67 -11.61 -3.74 -0.89
N LYS A 68 -12.91 -3.52 -1.09
CA LYS A 68 -13.76 -2.73 -0.18
C LYS A 68 -13.81 -3.35 1.21
N SER A 69 -13.68 -4.67 1.33
CA SER A 69 -13.64 -5.33 2.64
C SER A 69 -12.47 -4.86 3.52
N PHE A 70 -11.36 -4.40 2.95
CA PHE A 70 -10.23 -3.88 3.73
C PHE A 70 -10.60 -2.53 4.36
N PHE A 71 -11.18 -1.62 3.58
CA PHE A 71 -11.71 -0.35 4.10
C PHE A 71 -12.79 -0.58 5.16
N ASN A 72 -13.71 -1.52 4.93
CA ASN A 72 -14.76 -1.85 5.90
C ASN A 72 -14.20 -2.40 7.22
N LYS A 73 -13.12 -3.20 7.17
CA LYS A 73 -12.45 -3.69 8.38
C LYS A 73 -11.66 -2.58 9.08
N ALA A 74 -10.93 -1.77 8.33
CA ALA A 74 -10.18 -0.63 8.85
C ALA A 74 -11.11 0.42 9.50
N LYS A 75 -12.28 0.68 8.91
CA LYS A 75 -13.31 1.57 9.47
C LYS A 75 -13.78 1.15 10.86
N LYS A 76 -13.87 -0.16 11.12
CA LYS A 76 -14.21 -0.69 12.46
C LYS A 76 -13.12 -0.43 13.51
N MET A 77 -11.93 -0.04 13.09
CA MET A 77 -10.78 0.26 13.95
C MET A 77 -10.57 1.76 14.15
N HIS A 78 -11.37 2.61 13.49
CA HIS A 78 -11.27 4.06 13.61
C HIS A 78 -11.38 4.49 15.08
N THR A 79 -10.47 5.35 15.50
CA THR A 79 -10.47 5.92 16.85
C THR A 79 -9.96 7.36 16.83
N VAL A 80 -10.61 8.21 17.62
CA VAL A 80 -10.15 9.58 17.87
C VAL A 80 -9.06 9.62 18.95
N LYS A 81 -8.94 8.56 19.75
CA LYS A 81 -7.93 8.47 20.82
C LYS A 81 -6.60 8.00 20.22
N LYS A 82 -5.79 8.96 19.76
CA LYS A 82 -4.45 8.71 19.25
C LYS A 82 -3.43 8.66 20.40
N ILE A 83 -3.00 7.46 20.78
CA ILE A 83 -2.03 7.24 21.88
C ILE A 83 -0.58 7.20 21.39
N LEU A 84 -0.35 6.84 20.12
CA LEU A 84 0.98 6.87 19.51
C LEU A 84 1.16 8.19 18.73
N THR A 85 2.35 8.75 18.79
CA THR A 85 2.77 9.87 17.95
C THR A 85 3.11 9.34 16.56
N TYR A 86 4.09 8.43 16.46
CA TYR A 86 4.49 7.82 15.19
C TYR A 86 4.31 6.31 15.21
N TYR A 87 3.89 5.75 14.08
CA TYR A 87 3.87 4.31 13.85
C TYR A 87 4.53 3.95 12.53
N PHE A 88 5.35 2.91 12.58
CA PHE A 88 5.88 2.22 11.41
C PHE A 88 5.88 0.71 11.68
N ASN A 89 5.48 -0.07 10.67
CA ASN A 89 5.67 -1.50 10.65
C ASN A 89 5.96 -1.95 9.22
N GLY A 90 7.15 -2.52 9.02
CA GLY A 90 7.61 -2.94 7.71
C GLY A 90 9.09 -3.29 7.71
N ASN A 91 9.60 -3.65 6.53
CA ASN A 91 10.98 -4.08 6.41
C ASN A 91 11.93 -2.90 6.66
N MET A 92 12.92 -3.10 7.54
CA MET A 92 13.98 -2.13 7.84
C MET A 92 15.37 -2.70 7.52
N SER A 93 15.48 -3.55 6.50
CA SER A 93 16.76 -4.14 6.09
C SER A 93 17.82 -3.04 5.91
N ASP A 94 19.07 -3.36 6.21
CA ASP A 94 20.19 -2.40 6.14
C ASP A 94 20.39 -1.80 4.73
N GLY A 95 19.82 -2.41 3.69
CA GLY A 95 19.77 -1.87 2.33
C GLY A 95 18.71 -0.77 2.11
N GLY A 96 19.12 0.31 1.44
CA GLY A 96 18.23 1.37 0.94
C GLY A 96 17.83 2.44 1.97
N GLY A 97 18.55 2.51 3.09
CA GLY A 97 18.59 3.63 4.04
C GLY A 97 17.31 3.95 4.80
N ARG A 98 16.33 3.03 4.80
CA ARG A 98 15.05 3.21 5.50
C ARG A 98 15.23 3.26 7.02
N LYS A 99 16.14 2.46 7.56
CA LYS A 99 16.42 2.40 8.98
C LYS A 99 16.93 3.73 9.50
N GLU A 100 17.91 4.35 8.84
CA GLU A 100 18.41 5.67 9.23
C GLU A 100 17.31 6.73 9.21
N MET A 101 16.50 6.76 8.15
CA MET A 101 15.38 7.70 8.04
C MET A 101 14.38 7.56 9.21
N LEU A 102 14.12 6.34 9.68
CA LEU A 102 13.15 6.08 10.74
C LEU A 102 13.69 6.37 12.16
N LEU A 103 15.01 6.32 12.37
CA LEU A 103 15.61 6.49 13.70
C LEU A 103 15.25 7.82 14.36
N LYS A 104 15.09 8.90 13.57
CA LYS A 104 14.69 10.23 14.09
C LYS A 104 13.29 10.26 14.71
N PHE A 105 12.46 9.25 14.45
CA PHE A 105 11.12 9.10 15.03
C PHE A 105 11.08 8.17 16.26
N SER A 106 12.23 7.65 16.71
CA SER A 106 12.33 6.81 17.90
C SER A 106 12.16 7.63 19.18
N THR A 107 10.91 7.88 19.55
CA THR A 107 10.52 8.65 20.74
C THR A 107 9.64 7.80 21.68
N PRO A 108 9.49 8.14 22.98
CA PRO A 108 8.77 7.30 23.95
C PRO A 108 7.34 6.92 23.55
N ASN A 109 6.65 7.78 22.79
CA ASN A 109 5.28 7.56 22.33
C ASN A 109 5.21 7.06 20.87
N SER A 110 6.26 6.42 20.37
CA SER A 110 6.32 5.92 19.00
C SER A 110 6.57 4.43 18.96
N LYS A 111 6.12 3.79 17.89
CA LYS A 111 6.29 2.35 17.68
C LYS A 111 6.84 2.09 16.29
N LEU A 112 8.08 1.62 16.24
CA LEU A 112 8.78 1.26 15.01
C LEU A 112 9.05 -0.25 15.03
N ILE A 113 8.42 -0.99 14.11
CA ILE A 113 8.46 -2.46 14.06
C ILE A 113 9.15 -2.89 12.77
N GLU A 114 10.24 -3.61 12.89
CA GLU A 114 10.84 -4.31 11.77
C GLU A 114 10.04 -5.59 11.48
N SER A 115 9.54 -5.73 10.25
CA SER A 115 8.73 -6.88 9.85
C SER A 115 8.79 -7.16 8.34
N ASP A 116 8.92 -8.43 7.98
CA ASP A 116 8.77 -8.91 6.60
C ASP A 116 7.36 -9.42 6.27
N TYR A 117 6.38 -9.20 7.15
CA TYR A 117 5.00 -9.68 6.96
C TYR A 117 4.43 -9.26 5.60
N GLY A 118 4.64 -8.00 5.19
CA GLY A 118 4.15 -7.47 3.91
C GLY A 118 4.86 -8.03 2.67
N ARG A 119 6.05 -8.63 2.84
CA ARG A 119 6.82 -9.27 1.76
C ARG A 119 6.53 -10.77 1.64
N SER A 120 5.93 -11.37 2.67
CA SER A 120 5.58 -12.79 2.66
C SER A 120 4.57 -13.10 1.57
N LYS A 121 4.87 -14.13 0.76
CA LYS A 121 3.99 -14.63 -0.30
C LYS A 121 2.65 -15.17 0.21
N PHE A 122 2.55 -15.50 1.50
CA PHE A 122 1.36 -16.11 2.11
C PHE A 122 0.37 -15.10 2.70
N THR A 123 0.69 -13.81 2.67
CA THR A 123 -0.05 -12.74 3.35
C THR A 123 -0.48 -11.62 2.41
N LYS A 124 -0.11 -11.67 1.12
CA LYS A 124 -0.30 -10.59 0.14
C LYS A 124 -1.75 -10.13 -0.04
N ASN A 125 -2.72 -11.00 0.20
CA ASN A 125 -4.15 -10.70 0.13
C ASN A 125 -4.86 -10.77 1.49
N LYS A 126 -4.11 -10.80 2.59
CA LYS A 126 -4.66 -10.93 3.95
C LYS A 126 -4.69 -9.58 4.65
N PHE A 127 -5.83 -9.29 5.27
CA PHE A 127 -5.97 -8.14 6.15
C PHE A 127 -5.27 -8.43 7.48
N ASN A 128 -4.29 -7.61 7.86
CA ASN A 128 -3.54 -7.78 9.10
C ASN A 128 -4.18 -6.99 10.24
N ASN A 129 -5.08 -7.62 11.00
CA ASN A 129 -5.83 -6.94 12.06
C ASN A 129 -4.93 -6.23 13.08
N VAL A 130 -3.81 -6.85 13.47
CA VAL A 130 -2.88 -6.29 14.46
C VAL A 130 -2.18 -5.03 13.92
N TYR A 131 -1.71 -5.09 12.67
CA TYR A 131 -1.09 -3.93 12.03
C TYR A 131 -2.06 -2.75 11.93
N TYR A 132 -3.28 -2.98 11.43
CA TYR A 132 -4.26 -1.90 11.25
C TYR A 132 -4.78 -1.36 12.57
N SER A 133 -4.98 -2.21 13.59
CA SER A 133 -5.45 -1.75 14.91
C SER A 133 -4.39 -0.88 15.59
N GLU A 134 -3.11 -1.25 15.50
CA GLU A 134 -2.03 -0.44 16.04
C GLU A 134 -1.84 0.86 15.26
N LEU A 135 -1.83 0.81 13.92
CA LEU A 135 -1.73 2.00 13.07
C LEU A 135 -2.86 2.99 13.34
N ALA A 136 -4.08 2.51 13.59
CA ALA A 136 -5.25 3.35 13.90
C ALA A 136 -5.07 4.16 15.19
N THR A 137 -4.23 3.70 16.11
CA THR A 137 -3.95 4.42 17.36
C THR A 137 -2.88 5.51 17.23
N ALA A 138 -2.24 5.65 16.06
CA ALA A 138 -1.21 6.64 15.82
C ALA A 138 -1.78 7.94 15.22
N LYS A 139 -1.20 9.07 15.62
CA LYS A 139 -1.41 10.35 14.94
C LYS A 139 -0.85 10.30 13.53
N PHE A 140 0.39 9.81 13.41
CA PHE A 140 1.17 9.86 12.19
C PHE A 140 1.72 8.49 11.80
N GLY A 141 1.57 8.13 10.54
CA GLY A 141 2.07 6.88 9.98
C GLY A 141 3.24 7.15 9.04
N LEU A 142 4.39 6.57 9.33
CA LEU A 142 5.63 6.87 8.60
C LEU A 142 5.65 6.13 7.27
N CYS A 143 5.78 6.88 6.17
CA CYS A 143 5.68 6.36 4.82
C CYS A 143 7.00 6.44 4.02
N PRO A 144 8.20 6.12 4.57
CA PRO A 144 9.42 6.21 3.76
C PRO A 144 9.41 5.18 2.62
N HIS A 145 9.97 5.58 1.47
CA HIS A 145 10.40 4.64 0.45
C HIS A 145 11.79 4.09 0.78
N GLN A 146 12.36 3.31 -0.14
CA GLN A 146 13.76 2.90 -0.17
C GLN A 146 14.52 3.89 -1.07
N LYS A 147 15.68 4.38 -0.63
CA LYS A 147 16.49 5.38 -1.38
C LYS A 147 16.98 4.85 -2.73
N ASP A 148 17.23 3.54 -2.79
CA ASP A 148 17.70 2.81 -3.96
C ASP A 148 16.58 2.32 -4.88
N PHE A 149 15.31 2.58 -4.54
CA PHE A 149 14.21 2.21 -5.40
C PHE A 149 14.14 3.11 -6.63
N LYS A 150 14.27 2.50 -7.80
CA LYS A 150 14.15 3.18 -9.09
C LYS A 150 12.68 3.35 -9.46
N GLY A 151 12.03 4.36 -8.87
CA GLY A 151 10.68 4.78 -9.20
C GLY A 151 10.65 6.03 -10.08
N ASN A 152 9.45 6.40 -10.52
CA ASN A 152 9.20 7.65 -11.23
C ASN A 152 8.80 8.73 -10.22
N GLN A 153 9.42 9.91 -10.33
CA GLN A 153 9.21 11.03 -9.41
C GLN A 153 7.76 11.53 -9.38
N GLU A 154 6.99 11.36 -10.44
CA GLU A 154 5.59 11.81 -10.49
C GLU A 154 4.60 10.80 -9.92
N THR A 155 4.94 9.50 -9.96
CA THR A 155 4.03 8.39 -9.62
C THR A 155 4.51 7.54 -8.45
N MET A 156 5.66 7.88 -7.84
CA MET A 156 6.21 7.17 -6.67
C MET A 156 5.15 7.02 -5.58
N TRP A 157 5.01 5.81 -5.04
CA TRP A 157 3.91 5.46 -4.18
C TRP A 157 4.34 4.49 -3.08
N THR A 158 3.50 4.33 -2.07
CA THR A 158 3.68 3.25 -1.10
C THR A 158 2.34 2.81 -0.52
N TYR A 159 2.18 1.50 -0.30
CA TYR A 159 0.99 0.97 0.37
C TYR A 159 0.72 1.66 1.70
N ARG A 160 1.78 1.95 2.48
CA ARG A 160 1.66 2.55 3.80
C ARG A 160 0.91 3.88 3.79
N PHE A 161 1.04 4.67 2.72
CA PHE A 161 0.31 5.93 2.58
C PHE A 161 -1.21 5.68 2.54
N ILE A 162 -1.64 4.77 1.65
CA ILE A 162 -3.04 4.36 1.52
C ILE A 162 -3.54 3.75 2.84
N GLU A 163 -2.74 2.87 3.45
CA GLU A 163 -3.08 2.16 4.68
C GLU A 163 -3.24 3.12 5.87
N CYS A 164 -2.49 4.23 5.92
CA CYS A 164 -2.69 5.32 6.88
C CYS A 164 -4.05 6.00 6.69
N CYS A 165 -4.39 6.36 5.44
CA CYS A 165 -5.68 6.97 5.10
C CYS A 165 -6.86 6.06 5.51
N MET A 166 -6.72 4.73 5.35
CA MET A 166 -7.76 3.77 5.73
C MET A 166 -8.15 3.82 7.21
N VAL A 167 -7.26 4.25 8.11
CA VAL A 167 -7.46 4.21 9.58
C VAL A 167 -7.42 5.58 10.27
N LEU A 168 -7.63 6.65 9.50
CA LEU A 168 -7.60 8.03 10.00
C LEU A 168 -6.25 8.39 10.62
N THR A 169 -5.15 7.92 10.04
CA THR A 169 -3.79 8.28 10.45
C THR A 169 -3.20 9.18 9.37
N ILE A 170 -2.58 10.29 9.75
CA ILE A 170 -2.01 11.23 8.77
C ILE A 170 -0.69 10.64 8.25
N PRO A 171 -0.52 10.46 6.93
CA PRO A 171 0.74 9.99 6.37
C PRO A 171 1.87 11.01 6.59
N VAL A 172 3.06 10.52 6.90
CA VAL A 172 4.31 11.30 6.89
C VAL A 172 5.15 10.88 5.69
N VAL A 173 5.35 11.80 4.76
CA VAL A 173 6.17 11.61 3.56
C VAL A 173 7.59 12.09 3.83
N PHE A 174 8.59 11.38 3.32
CA PHE A 174 9.98 11.67 3.61
C PHE A 174 10.58 12.48 2.47
N LYS A 175 11.16 13.65 2.75
CA LYS A 175 11.81 14.49 1.73
C LYS A 175 12.92 13.76 0.97
N GLU A 176 13.65 12.88 1.65
CA GLU A 176 14.72 12.08 1.05
C GLU A 176 14.18 10.97 0.12
N THR A 177 12.92 10.54 0.33
CA THR A 177 12.25 9.56 -0.53
C THR A 177 10.82 10.02 -0.86
N PRO A 178 10.69 11.11 -1.63
CA PRO A 178 9.41 11.76 -1.84
C PRO A 178 8.47 10.84 -2.62
N LEU A 179 7.18 10.91 -2.28
CA LEU A 179 6.14 10.29 -3.08
C LEU A 179 5.72 11.24 -4.22
N GLY A 180 5.21 10.68 -5.30
CA GLY A 180 4.90 11.42 -6.50
C GLY A 180 3.62 12.22 -6.38
N SER A 181 3.62 13.42 -6.97
CA SER A 181 2.49 14.36 -6.90
C SER A 181 1.20 13.79 -7.50
N LYS A 182 1.27 12.95 -8.55
CA LYS A 182 0.08 12.28 -9.10
C LYS A 182 -0.52 11.27 -8.11
N PHE A 183 0.34 10.60 -7.35
CA PHE A 183 -0.09 9.67 -6.31
C PHE A 183 -0.74 10.41 -5.13
N THR A 184 -0.07 11.43 -4.59
CA THR A 184 -0.51 12.17 -3.39
C THR A 184 -1.55 13.27 -3.66
N ASN A 185 -1.88 13.55 -4.92
CA ASN A 185 -2.84 14.60 -5.30
C ASN A 185 -4.16 14.49 -4.51
N GLY A 186 -4.55 15.61 -3.88
CA GLY A 186 -5.78 15.77 -3.10
C GLY A 186 -5.70 15.29 -1.64
N PHE A 187 -4.67 14.53 -1.27
CA PHE A 187 -4.50 14.08 0.11
C PHE A 187 -3.83 15.14 0.99
N TYR A 188 -4.22 15.18 2.24
CA TYR A 188 -3.44 15.86 3.28
C TYR A 188 -2.38 14.92 3.84
N TYR A 189 -1.13 15.35 3.84
CA TYR A 189 -0.03 14.69 4.51
C TYR A 189 0.93 15.76 5.02
N ILE A 190 1.85 15.37 5.88
CA ILE A 190 2.95 16.25 6.31
C ILE A 190 4.27 15.63 5.90
N ASP A 191 5.29 16.45 5.75
CA ASP A 191 6.65 15.96 5.57
C ASP A 191 7.30 15.57 6.90
N ASP A 192 8.47 14.94 6.80
CA ASP A 192 9.21 14.41 7.93
C ASP A 192 9.85 15.50 8.81
N ASP A 193 10.04 16.72 8.32
CA ASP A 193 10.50 17.85 9.13
C ASP A 193 9.31 18.45 9.91
N GLU A 194 8.19 18.72 9.23
CA GLU A 194 6.94 19.20 9.85
C GLU A 194 6.49 18.28 11.00
N ALA A 195 6.57 16.97 10.78
CA ALA A 195 6.25 15.97 11.78
C ALA A 195 7.13 16.15 13.04
N LEU A 196 8.44 16.29 12.86
CA LEU A 196 9.38 16.41 13.98
C LEU A 196 9.25 17.73 14.74
N GLU A 197 8.95 18.82 14.03
CA GLU A 197 8.81 20.16 14.60
C GLU A 197 7.49 20.34 15.36
N ASN A 198 6.38 19.80 14.87
CA ASN A 198 5.07 20.02 15.48
C ASN A 198 4.22 18.74 15.60
N LYS A 199 4.26 18.14 16.80
CA LYS A 199 3.50 16.92 17.14
C LYS A 199 1.99 17.12 17.34
N ASN A 200 1.51 18.37 17.26
CA ASN A 200 0.10 18.74 17.41
C ASN A 200 -0.59 19.00 16.06
N LEU A 201 0.07 18.70 14.94
CA LEU A 201 -0.51 18.83 13.59
C LEU A 201 -1.60 17.80 13.24
N TYR A 202 -1.92 16.89 14.17
CA TYR A 202 -2.94 15.89 13.91
C TYR A 202 -4.32 16.54 13.84
N ASP A 203 -5.01 16.30 12.74
CA ASP A 203 -6.30 16.89 12.42
C ASP A 203 -7.26 15.78 11.95
N THR A 204 -8.29 15.53 12.76
CA THR A 204 -9.27 14.47 12.50
C THR A 204 -10.07 14.73 11.23
N GLU A 205 -10.40 15.98 10.92
CA GLU A 205 -11.19 16.30 9.72
C GLU A 205 -10.38 16.04 8.45
N LYS A 206 -9.09 16.41 8.47
CA LYS A 206 -8.19 16.09 7.36
C LYS A 206 -7.97 14.58 7.22
N ALA A 207 -7.87 13.85 8.32
CA ALA A 207 -7.78 12.40 8.31
C ALA A 207 -9.04 11.72 7.75
N LEU A 208 -10.24 12.26 8.04
CA LEU A 208 -11.50 11.80 7.47
C LEU A 208 -11.59 12.06 5.96
N LYS A 209 -11.23 13.26 5.50
CA LYS A 209 -11.15 13.57 4.05
C LYS A 209 -10.19 12.65 3.31
N ASN A 210 -9.04 12.33 3.92
CA ASN A 210 -8.13 11.34 3.38
C ASN A 210 -8.75 9.95 3.26
N PHE A 211 -9.53 9.51 4.26
CA PHE A 211 -10.22 8.21 4.19
C PHE A 211 -11.21 8.17 3.03
N GLU A 212 -12.04 9.22 2.88
CA GLU A 212 -13.04 9.32 1.82
C GLU A 212 -12.38 9.30 0.43
N LEU A 213 -11.37 10.15 0.23
CA LEU A 213 -10.62 10.20 -1.02
C LEU A 213 -9.89 8.88 -1.31
N SER A 214 -9.32 8.25 -0.28
CA SER A 214 -8.65 6.95 -0.44
C SER A 214 -9.63 5.84 -0.83
N LEU A 215 -10.84 5.83 -0.25
CA LEU A 215 -11.87 4.85 -0.58
C LEU A 215 -12.34 5.01 -2.02
N GLU A 216 -12.56 6.24 -2.46
CA GLU A 216 -12.93 6.56 -3.84
C GLU A 216 -11.83 6.19 -4.83
N LYS A 217 -10.60 6.66 -4.60
CA LYS A 217 -9.48 6.52 -5.54
C LYS A 217 -8.95 5.09 -5.64
N PHE A 218 -8.95 4.33 -4.55
CA PHE A 218 -8.27 3.03 -4.47
C PHE A 218 -9.22 1.85 -4.29
N THR A 219 -10.48 1.97 -4.69
CA THR A 219 -11.40 0.82 -4.84
C THR A 219 -12.06 0.81 -6.23
N LEU A 220 -12.65 -0.33 -6.60
CA LEU A 220 -13.40 -0.41 -7.87
C LEU A 220 -14.70 0.40 -7.77
N SER A 221 -14.79 1.43 -8.62
CA SER A 221 -16.00 2.25 -8.74
C SER A 221 -17.13 1.47 -9.44
N HIS A 222 -18.37 1.84 -9.15
CA HIS A 222 -19.53 1.20 -9.79
C HIS A 222 -19.47 1.31 -11.32
N ASN A 223 -19.11 2.48 -11.85
CA ASN A 223 -19.01 2.71 -13.28
C ASN A 223 -17.96 1.82 -13.95
N LEU A 224 -16.80 1.64 -13.31
CA LEU A 224 -15.76 0.74 -13.81
C LEU A 224 -16.25 -0.71 -13.81
N ILE A 225 -16.92 -1.16 -12.75
CA ILE A 225 -17.47 -2.52 -12.66
C ILE A 225 -18.47 -2.76 -13.78
N GLN A 226 -19.35 -1.79 -14.08
CA GLN A 226 -20.31 -1.93 -15.19
C GLN A 226 -19.62 -2.00 -16.54
N LYS A 227 -18.60 -1.16 -16.77
CA LYS A 227 -17.80 -1.19 -18.00
C LYS A 227 -17.14 -2.55 -18.20
N LEU A 228 -16.48 -3.08 -17.15
CA LEU A 228 -15.85 -4.40 -17.20
C LEU A 228 -16.85 -5.53 -17.47
N LYS A 229 -18.10 -5.43 -16.98
CA LYS A 229 -19.16 -6.42 -17.28
C LYS A 229 -19.69 -6.34 -18.70
N GLN A 230 -19.61 -5.17 -19.35
CA GLN A 230 -20.02 -4.99 -20.74
C GLN A 230 -18.98 -5.60 -21.68
N ASP A 231 -17.69 -5.45 -21.36
CA ASP A 231 -16.59 -6.01 -22.17
C ASP A 231 -16.55 -7.54 -22.19
N LEU A 232 -17.26 -8.21 -21.28
CA LEU A 232 -17.38 -9.68 -21.22
C LEU A 232 -18.53 -10.24 -22.08
N LYS A 233 -19.37 -9.39 -22.67
CA LYS A 233 -20.51 -9.79 -23.51
C LYS A 233 -20.16 -9.71 -24.99
#